data_AF-A0AAV3T1N1-F1
#
_entry.id   AF-A0AAV3T1N1-F1
#
_cell.length_a   1.000
_cell.length_b   1.000
_cell.length_c   1.000
_cell.angle_alpha   90.00
_cell.angle_beta   90.00
_cell.angle_gamma   90.00
#
_symmetry.space_group_name_H-M   'P 1'
#
loop_
_entity.id
_entity.type
_entity.pdbx_description
1 polymer ?
#
loop_
_entity_poly.entity_id
_entity_poly.type
_entity_poly.pdbx_seq_one_letter_code
_entity_poly.pdbx_strand_id
1 'polypeptide(L)'
;MATVDDDVLVEAASLGGNLGAVGLVALLERAHEADAPGVSRAVVDAYVSELGDSMDADALRSEVGERLTNSPRWVTEGALYEVANGRVSRFPREWHDELDAGSGLVAFVRVLGADRDGEGVPLELLVAAAATLGGRGEAETRDAVESLTADGVLARADESVRVAESS
;
A
#
# COMPACT_ATOMS: atom_id res chain seq x y z
N MET A 1 21.69 12.92 -1.19
CA MET A 1 20.50 13.60 -0.67
C MET A 1 19.31 12.94 -1.32
N ALA A 2 18.33 12.49 -0.55
CA ALA A 2 17.03 12.14 -1.12
C ALA A 2 16.41 13.43 -1.66
N THR A 3 15.91 13.41 -2.89
CA THR A 3 15.18 14.54 -3.46
C THR A 3 13.75 14.48 -2.92
N VAL A 4 13.30 15.57 -2.31
CA VAL A 4 11.91 15.72 -1.88
C VAL A 4 11.13 16.38 -3.01
N ASP A 5 9.97 15.82 -3.31
CA ASP A 5 9.03 16.33 -4.30
C ASP A 5 7.99 17.23 -3.61
N ASP A 6 7.87 18.47 -4.09
CA ASP A 6 6.96 19.47 -3.55
C ASP A 6 5.49 19.09 -3.71
N ASP A 7 5.11 18.40 -4.79
CA ASP A 7 3.71 17.98 -5.02
C ASP A 7 3.28 16.96 -3.96
N VAL A 8 4.20 16.07 -3.58
CA VAL A 8 3.99 15.09 -2.52
C VAL A 8 3.89 15.76 -1.15
N LEU A 9 4.67 16.82 -0.90
CA LEU A 9 4.53 17.61 0.33
C LEU A 9 3.18 18.34 0.39
N VAL A 10 2.70 18.86 -0.74
CA VAL A 10 1.38 19.51 -0.84
C VAL A 10 0.26 18.51 -0.58
N GLU A 11 0.34 17.31 -1.15
CA GLU A 11 -0.64 16.24 -0.89
C GLU A 11 -0.59 15.81 0.58
N ALA A 12 0.60 15.58 1.12
CA ALA A 12 0.78 15.26 2.53
C ALA A 12 0.17 16.33 3.45
N ALA A 13 0.49 17.60 3.22
CA ALA A 13 -0.05 18.73 3.97
C ALA A 13 -1.58 18.84 3.85
N SER A 14 -2.15 18.51 2.69
CA SER A 14 -3.61 18.52 2.47
C SER A 14 -4.34 17.45 3.28
N LEU A 15 -3.67 16.32 3.56
CA LEU A 15 -4.20 15.27 4.45
C LEU A 15 -4.12 15.67 5.93
N GLY A 16 -3.23 16.61 6.29
CA GLY A 16 -3.11 17.18 7.63
C GLY A 16 -2.87 16.13 8.71
N GLY A 17 -3.38 16.38 9.91
CA GLY A 17 -3.27 15.45 11.06
C GLY A 17 -3.96 14.08 10.89
N ASN A 18 -4.60 13.81 9.74
CA ASN A 18 -5.08 12.47 9.40
C ASN A 18 -4.00 11.62 8.69
N LEU A 19 -2.88 12.22 8.28
CA LEU A 19 -1.76 11.51 7.69
C LEU A 19 -0.89 10.88 8.77
N GLY A 20 -1.18 9.63 9.13
CA GLY A 20 -0.29 8.82 9.97
C GLY A 20 0.86 8.19 9.17
N ALA A 21 1.77 7.52 9.86
CA ALA A 21 2.94 6.86 9.28
C ALA A 21 2.62 5.91 8.11
N VAL A 22 1.56 5.12 8.20
CA VAL A 22 1.13 4.20 7.12
C VAL A 22 0.72 4.97 5.87
N GLY A 23 -0.02 6.07 6.07
CA GLY A 23 -0.46 6.93 4.98
C GLY A 23 0.73 7.63 4.31
N LEU A 24 1.68 8.12 5.10
CA LEU A 24 2.90 8.74 4.58
C LEU A 24 3.71 7.75 3.74
N VAL A 25 4.01 6.55 4.25
CA VAL A 25 4.77 5.54 3.49
C VAL A 25 4.05 5.18 2.19
N ALA A 26 2.73 4.97 2.23
CA ALA A 26 1.95 4.67 1.03
C ALA A 26 1.99 5.80 -0.01
N LEU A 27 1.94 7.05 0.45
CA LEU A 27 2.07 8.22 -0.41
C LEU A 27 3.45 8.24 -1.09
N LEU A 28 4.51 8.04 -0.30
CA LEU A 28 5.88 8.05 -0.80
C LEU A 28 6.16 6.89 -1.77
N GLU A 29 5.64 5.69 -1.50
CA GLU A 29 5.79 4.54 -2.39
C GLU A 29 5.14 4.76 -3.75
N ARG A 30 3.98 5.43 -3.80
CA ARG A 30 3.31 5.75 -5.06
C ARG A 30 4.01 6.85 -5.83
N ALA A 31 4.57 7.84 -5.12
CA ALA A 31 5.21 8.99 -5.75
C ALA A 31 6.64 8.73 -6.21
N HIS A 32 7.36 7.83 -5.54
CA HIS A 32 8.73 7.48 -5.89
C HIS A 32 8.74 6.18 -6.68
N GLU A 33 8.76 6.28 -8.02
CA GLU A 33 9.13 5.14 -8.86
C GLU A 33 10.53 4.67 -8.44
N ALA A 34 10.61 3.45 -7.96
CA ALA A 34 11.84 2.89 -7.44
C ALA A 34 12.21 1.59 -8.14
N ASP A 35 13.50 1.40 -8.35
CA ASP A 35 14.06 0.15 -8.87
C ASP A 35 13.88 -1.07 -7.92
N ALA A 36 13.28 -0.86 -6.74
CA ALA A 36 12.99 -1.92 -5.77
C ALA A 36 11.81 -1.55 -4.84
N PRO A 37 11.12 -2.57 -4.30
CA PRO A 37 10.05 -2.43 -3.31
C PRO A 37 10.36 -1.51 -2.13
N GLY A 38 9.34 -0.80 -1.65
CA GLY A 38 9.48 0.07 -0.48
C GLY A 38 10.07 1.43 -0.80
N VAL A 39 10.07 2.31 0.19
CA VAL A 39 10.83 3.56 0.21
C VAL A 39 12.01 3.44 1.17
N SER A 40 13.14 4.04 0.82
CA SER A 40 14.28 4.05 1.74
C SER A 40 13.96 4.87 2.99
N ARG A 41 14.48 4.47 4.16
CA ARG A 41 14.30 5.25 5.40
C ARG A 41 14.83 6.69 5.26
N ALA A 42 15.88 6.89 4.47
CA ALA A 42 16.42 8.22 4.20
C ALA A 42 15.44 9.12 3.41
N VAL A 43 14.61 8.55 2.52
CA VAL A 43 13.54 9.29 1.84
C VAL A 43 12.44 9.63 2.84
N VAL A 44 12.00 8.66 3.64
CA VAL A 44 10.98 8.90 4.68
C VAL A 44 11.43 10.01 5.63
N ASP A 45 12.66 9.94 6.14
CA ASP A 45 13.23 10.95 7.04
C ASP A 45 13.35 12.33 6.40
N ALA A 46 13.66 12.41 5.09
CA ALA A 46 13.72 13.67 4.37
C ALA A 46 12.34 14.33 4.32
N TYR A 47 11.30 13.59 3.95
CA TYR A 47 9.92 14.11 3.93
C TYR A 47 9.42 14.49 5.31
N VAL A 48 9.66 13.66 6.32
CA VAL A 48 9.30 13.97 7.71
C VAL A 48 9.98 15.26 8.17
N SER A 49 11.24 15.49 7.78
CA SER A 49 11.97 16.71 8.13
C SER A 49 11.41 17.96 7.44
N GLU A 50 11.02 17.86 6.16
CA GLU A 50 10.43 18.98 5.41
C GLU A 50 9.01 19.33 5.87
N LEU A 51 8.22 18.33 6.29
CA LEU A 51 6.90 18.58 6.90
C LEU A 51 7.03 19.36 8.22
N GLY A 52 8.12 19.17 8.96
CA GLY A 52 8.47 19.96 10.14
C GLY A 52 7.35 20.04 11.18
N ASP A 53 7.15 21.24 11.73
CA ASP A 53 6.14 21.50 12.78
C ASP A 53 4.69 21.38 12.29
N SER A 54 4.45 21.35 10.98
CA SER A 54 3.08 21.26 10.43
C SER A 54 2.41 19.91 10.69
N MET A 55 3.21 18.88 11.02
CA MET A 55 2.78 17.48 11.14
C MET A 55 3.40 16.73 12.33
N ASP A 56 4.07 17.42 13.25
CA ASP A 56 4.84 16.79 14.35
C ASP A 56 5.79 15.69 13.83
N ALA A 57 6.84 16.13 13.15
CA ALA A 57 7.83 15.26 12.52
C ALA A 57 8.39 14.17 13.45
N ASP A 58 8.58 14.47 14.74
CA ASP A 58 9.10 13.52 15.71
C ASP A 58 8.07 12.46 16.09
N ALA A 59 6.80 12.83 16.19
CA ALA A 59 5.72 11.87 16.36
C ALA A 59 5.62 10.93 15.15
N LEU A 60 5.64 11.44 13.92
CA LEU A 60 5.61 10.63 12.70
C LEU A 60 6.80 9.68 12.61
N ARG A 61 8.02 10.14 12.93
CA ARG A 61 9.22 9.29 12.92
C ARG A 61 9.10 8.16 13.94
N SER A 62 8.62 8.47 15.14
CA SER A 62 8.39 7.46 16.17
C SER A 62 7.32 6.46 15.72
N GLU A 63 6.23 6.95 15.14
CA GLU A 63 5.11 6.14 14.64
C GLU A 63 5.55 5.14 13.56
N VAL A 64 6.44 5.56 12.64
CA VAL A 64 7.04 4.68 11.62
C VAL A 64 7.82 3.56 12.30
N GLY A 65 8.63 3.87 13.30
CA GLY A 65 9.41 2.87 14.04
C GLY A 65 8.56 1.88 14.82
N GLU A 66 7.50 2.36 15.48
CA GLU A 66 6.58 1.53 16.28
C GLU A 66 5.75 0.56 15.42
N ARG A 67 5.38 0.97 14.20
CA ARG A 67 4.59 0.15 13.29
C ARG A 67 5.43 -0.80 12.44
N LEU A 68 6.75 -0.62 12.42
CA LEU A 68 7.65 -1.41 11.59
C LEU A 68 7.75 -2.85 12.09
N THR A 69 7.54 -3.79 11.19
CA THR A 69 7.71 -5.22 11.42
C THR A 69 8.63 -5.84 10.36
N ASN A 70 9.33 -6.91 10.77
CA ASN A 70 10.12 -7.75 9.88
C ASN A 70 9.34 -8.98 9.39
N SER A 71 8.03 -9.01 9.62
CA SER A 71 7.19 -10.09 9.10
C SER A 71 7.24 -10.10 7.58
N PRO A 72 7.52 -11.24 6.93
CA PRO A 72 7.46 -11.34 5.47
C PRO A 72 6.02 -11.38 4.95
N ARG A 73 5.04 -11.54 5.85
CA ARG A 73 3.60 -11.70 5.58
C ARG A 73 2.75 -10.62 6.18
N TRP A 74 1.55 -10.46 5.65
CA TRP A 74 0.56 -9.56 6.19
C TRP A 74 0.22 -9.90 7.64
N VAL A 75 0.22 -8.88 8.50
CA VAL A 75 -0.20 -9.00 9.91
C VAL A 75 -1.42 -8.13 10.17
N THR A 76 -1.39 -6.88 9.71
CA THR A 76 -2.48 -5.92 9.93
C THR A 76 -2.35 -4.72 9.01
N GLU A 77 -3.45 -3.99 8.82
CA GLU A 77 -3.51 -2.73 8.07
C GLU A 77 -2.69 -1.60 8.69
N GLY A 78 -2.45 -1.66 10.01
CA GLY A 78 -1.66 -0.66 10.74
C GLY A 78 -0.15 -0.87 10.71
N ALA A 79 0.34 -1.96 10.10
CA ALA A 79 1.75 -2.31 10.10
C ALA A 79 2.49 -1.69 8.90
N LEU A 80 3.78 -1.42 9.12
CA LEU A 80 4.75 -1.13 8.08
C LEU A 80 5.73 -2.29 7.99
N TYR A 81 6.18 -2.64 6.80
CA TYR A 81 7.00 -3.83 6.57
C TYR A 81 8.39 -3.42 6.14
N GLU A 82 9.41 -4.00 6.78
CA GLU A 82 10.76 -3.95 6.25
C GLU A 82 10.86 -4.89 5.05
N VAL A 83 11.22 -4.33 3.90
CA VAL A 83 11.46 -5.05 2.66
C VAL A 83 12.95 -4.97 2.30
N ALA A 84 13.31 -5.37 1.08
CA ALA A 84 14.71 -5.49 0.68
C ALA A 84 15.53 -4.21 0.95
N ASN A 85 16.76 -4.39 1.43
CA ASN A 85 17.74 -3.31 1.69
C ASN A 85 17.30 -2.30 2.77
N GLY A 86 16.52 -2.73 3.77
CA GLY A 86 16.07 -1.87 4.87
C GLY A 86 15.07 -0.80 4.44
N ARG A 87 14.44 -0.98 3.27
CA ARG A 87 13.36 -0.14 2.77
C ARG A 87 12.08 -0.49 3.52
N VAL A 88 11.16 0.47 3.58
CA VAL A 88 9.91 0.36 4.33
C VAL A 88 8.76 0.42 3.33
N SER A 89 7.79 -0.48 3.48
CA SER A 89 6.62 -0.57 2.63
C SER A 89 5.34 -0.64 3.43
N ARG A 90 4.22 -0.21 2.86
CA ARG A 90 2.90 -0.52 3.38
C ARG A 90 2.56 -2.01 3.23
N PHE A 91 3.19 -2.72 2.29
CA PHE A 91 2.88 -4.11 1.97
C PHE A 91 4.05 -5.05 2.28
N PRO A 92 3.77 -6.29 2.71
CA PRO A 92 4.77 -7.25 3.11
C PRO A 92 5.60 -7.74 1.92
N ARG A 93 6.80 -8.26 2.20
CA ARG A 93 7.73 -8.71 1.16
C ARG A 93 7.12 -9.80 0.25
N GLU A 94 6.38 -10.75 0.82
CA GLU A 94 5.78 -11.83 0.01
C GLU A 94 4.82 -11.27 -1.06
N TRP A 95 4.11 -10.18 -0.79
CA TRP A 95 3.25 -9.57 -1.81
C TRP A 95 4.06 -8.91 -2.93
N HIS A 96 5.19 -8.28 -2.62
CA HIS A 96 6.11 -7.75 -3.64
C HIS A 96 6.80 -8.85 -4.45
N ASP A 97 7.03 -10.00 -3.85
CA ASP A 97 7.64 -11.16 -4.51
C ASP A 97 6.63 -11.87 -5.45
N GLU A 98 5.32 -11.77 -5.17
CA GLU A 98 4.24 -12.46 -5.92
C GLU A 98 3.46 -11.58 -6.90
N LEU A 99 3.43 -10.25 -6.68
CA LEU A 99 2.63 -9.31 -7.45
C LEU A 99 3.51 -8.25 -8.12
N ASP A 100 3.18 -7.95 -9.36
CA ASP A 100 3.85 -6.94 -10.18
C ASP A 100 2.86 -6.18 -11.06
N ALA A 101 3.36 -5.22 -11.85
CA ALA A 101 2.54 -4.45 -12.80
C ALA A 101 1.87 -5.29 -13.90
N GLY A 102 2.36 -6.50 -14.18
CA GLY A 102 1.75 -7.44 -15.12
C GLY A 102 0.63 -8.29 -14.50
N SER A 103 0.50 -8.25 -13.18
CA SER A 103 -0.43 -9.10 -12.44
C SER A 103 -1.86 -8.58 -12.58
N GLY A 104 -2.77 -9.44 -13.04
CA GLY A 104 -4.20 -9.13 -13.10
C GLY A 104 -4.84 -9.08 -11.72
N LEU A 105 -5.98 -8.37 -11.57
CA LEU A 105 -6.67 -8.22 -10.28
C LEU A 105 -7.09 -9.54 -9.62
N VAL A 106 -7.33 -10.58 -10.41
CA VAL A 106 -7.62 -11.92 -9.85
C VAL A 106 -6.42 -12.46 -9.07
N ALA A 107 -5.19 -12.19 -9.51
CA ALA A 107 -3.98 -12.57 -8.78
C ALA A 107 -3.87 -11.80 -7.46
N PHE A 108 -4.13 -10.49 -7.47
CA PHE A 108 -4.19 -9.68 -6.26
C PHE A 108 -5.19 -10.24 -5.24
N VAL A 109 -6.43 -10.50 -5.66
CA VAL A 109 -7.47 -11.03 -4.75
C VAL A 109 -7.06 -12.40 -4.17
N ARG A 110 -6.36 -13.24 -4.94
CA ARG A 110 -5.87 -14.54 -4.44
C ARG A 110 -4.77 -14.38 -3.40
N VAL A 111 -3.75 -13.57 -3.68
CA VAL A 111 -2.61 -13.35 -2.77
C VAL A 111 -3.09 -12.70 -1.47
N LEU A 112 -3.85 -11.60 -1.57
CA LEU A 112 -4.38 -10.89 -0.42
C LEU A 112 -5.38 -11.74 0.39
N GLY A 113 -6.19 -12.56 -0.28
CA GLY A 113 -7.15 -13.45 0.38
C GLY A 113 -6.48 -14.62 1.10
N ALA A 114 -5.35 -15.12 0.59
CA ALA A 114 -4.60 -16.21 1.23
C ALA A 114 -4.07 -15.81 2.61
N ASP A 115 -3.61 -14.56 2.75
CA ASP A 115 -3.17 -13.97 4.02
C ASP A 115 -4.33 -13.63 4.98
N ARG A 116 -5.56 -13.85 4.55
CA ARG A 116 -6.80 -13.65 5.32
C ARG A 116 -7.58 -14.95 5.48
N ASP A 117 -6.91 -16.10 5.47
CA ASP A 117 -7.52 -17.42 5.61
C ASP A 117 -8.66 -17.70 4.60
N GLY A 118 -8.59 -17.08 3.41
CA GLY A 118 -9.61 -17.20 2.36
C GLY A 118 -10.82 -16.27 2.52
N GLU A 119 -10.81 -15.36 3.51
CA GLU A 119 -11.81 -14.31 3.63
C GLU A 119 -11.79 -13.34 2.44
N GLY A 120 -12.90 -12.62 2.25
CA GLY A 120 -12.97 -11.54 1.28
C GLY A 120 -11.91 -10.47 1.55
N VAL A 121 -11.29 -9.99 0.48
CA VAL A 121 -10.34 -8.88 0.51
C VAL A 121 -11.13 -7.58 0.54
N PRO A 122 -10.95 -6.71 1.55
CA PRO A 122 -11.56 -5.38 1.55
C PRO A 122 -11.23 -4.62 0.27
N LEU A 123 -12.22 -4.00 -0.36
CA LEU A 123 -12.03 -3.33 -1.65
C LEU A 123 -10.95 -2.23 -1.55
N GLU A 124 -10.94 -1.48 -0.46
CA GLU A 124 -9.95 -0.41 -0.25
C GLU A 124 -8.53 -0.95 -0.07
N LEU A 125 -8.38 -2.14 0.54
CA LEU A 125 -7.08 -2.82 0.60
C LEU A 125 -6.63 -3.28 -0.79
N LEU A 126 -7.54 -3.84 -1.58
CA LEU A 126 -7.27 -4.26 -2.96
C LEU A 126 -6.85 -3.08 -3.84
N VAL A 127 -7.57 -1.96 -3.74
CA VAL A 127 -7.26 -0.73 -4.47
C VAL A 127 -5.87 -0.20 -4.08
N ALA A 128 -5.58 -0.12 -2.79
CA ALA A 128 -4.28 0.34 -2.31
C ALA A 128 -3.12 -0.58 -2.77
N ALA A 129 -3.31 -1.90 -2.72
CA ALA A 129 -2.32 -2.86 -3.17
C ALA A 129 -2.12 -2.79 -4.70
N ALA A 130 -3.20 -2.71 -5.48
CA ALA A 130 -3.12 -2.61 -6.93
C ALA A 130 -2.43 -1.31 -7.38
N ALA A 131 -2.65 -0.20 -6.67
CA ALA A 131 -1.96 1.06 -6.93
C ALA A 131 -0.46 0.99 -6.63
N THR A 132 -0.09 0.35 -5.53
CA THR A 132 1.31 0.35 -5.05
C THR A 132 2.15 -0.74 -5.71
N LEU A 133 1.63 -1.96 -5.83
CA LEU A 133 2.35 -3.11 -6.37
C LEU A 133 2.15 -3.27 -7.88
N GLY A 134 0.98 -2.89 -8.38
CA GLY A 134 0.58 -3.06 -9.77
C GLY A 134 0.67 -1.78 -10.62
N GLY A 135 0.95 -0.62 -10.01
CA GLY A 135 0.93 0.68 -10.68
C GLY A 135 -0.44 1.07 -11.25
N ARG A 136 -1.52 0.43 -10.78
CA ARG A 136 -2.88 0.61 -11.33
C ARG A 136 -3.59 1.81 -10.69
N GLY A 137 -4.28 2.62 -11.50
CA GLY A 137 -5.11 3.70 -10.96
C GLY A 137 -6.26 3.18 -10.10
N GLU A 138 -6.70 3.97 -9.12
CA GLU A 138 -7.79 3.56 -8.23
C GLU A 138 -9.13 3.37 -8.99
N ALA A 139 -9.48 4.31 -9.86
CA ALA A 139 -10.69 4.24 -10.67
C ALA A 139 -10.66 3.01 -11.59
N GLU A 140 -9.53 2.80 -12.26
CA GLU A 140 -9.31 1.62 -13.11
C GLU A 140 -9.44 0.31 -12.31
N THR A 141 -8.97 0.29 -11.06
CA THR A 141 -9.11 -0.87 -10.19
C THR A 141 -10.56 -1.14 -9.86
N ARG A 142 -11.32 -0.12 -9.47
CA ARG A 142 -12.75 -0.25 -9.14
C ARG A 142 -13.57 -0.68 -10.35
N ASP A 143 -13.36 -0.07 -11.51
CA ASP A 143 -14.04 -0.43 -12.76
C ASP A 143 -13.77 -1.88 -13.15
N ALA A 144 -12.52 -2.34 -13.00
CA ALA A 144 -12.16 -3.72 -13.30
C ALA A 144 -12.75 -4.72 -12.29
N VAL A 145 -12.86 -4.36 -11.01
CA VAL A 145 -13.60 -5.18 -10.03
C VAL A 145 -15.06 -5.32 -10.43
N GLU A 146 -15.71 -4.23 -10.86
CA GLU A 146 -17.10 -4.26 -11.32
C GLU A 146 -17.27 -5.16 -12.55
N SER A 147 -16.40 -5.00 -13.56
CA SER A 147 -16.41 -5.85 -14.76
C SER A 147 -16.24 -7.33 -14.40
N LEU A 148 -15.21 -7.67 -13.61
CA LEU A 148 -14.95 -9.06 -13.23
C LEU A 148 -16.05 -9.67 -12.36
N THR A 149 -16.76 -8.84 -11.59
CA THR A 149 -17.94 -9.28 -10.84
C THR A 149 -19.12 -9.55 -11.77
N ALA A 150 -19.35 -8.70 -12.77
CA ALA A 150 -20.39 -8.90 -13.78
C ALA A 150 -20.12 -10.16 -14.63
N ASP A 151 -18.86 -10.46 -14.90
CA ASP A 151 -18.42 -11.66 -15.62
C ASP A 151 -18.45 -12.94 -14.75
N GLY A 152 -18.77 -12.82 -13.46
CA GLY A 152 -18.82 -13.94 -12.51
C GLY A 152 -17.43 -14.50 -12.15
N VAL A 153 -16.35 -13.77 -12.44
CA VAL A 153 -14.98 -14.14 -12.08
C VAL A 153 -14.66 -13.79 -10.63
N LEU A 154 -15.17 -12.64 -10.18
CA LEU A 154 -15.11 -12.21 -8.79
C LEU A 154 -16.51 -12.24 -8.18
N ALA A 155 -16.58 -12.45 -6.87
CA ALA A 155 -17.78 -12.31 -6.08
C ALA A 155 -17.57 -11.17 -5.08
N ARG A 156 -18.57 -10.30 -4.95
CA ARG A 156 -18.58 -9.20 -3.98
C ARG A 156 -19.57 -9.50 -2.87
N ALA A 157 -19.14 -9.30 -1.63
CA ALA A 157 -19.98 -9.38 -0.43
C ALA A 157 -19.64 -8.20 0.47
N ASP A 158 -20.64 -7.36 0.74
CA ASP A 158 -20.47 -6.10 1.45
C ASP A 158 -19.36 -5.23 0.80
N GLU A 159 -18.34 -4.88 1.57
CA GLU A 159 -17.18 -4.08 1.16
C GLU A 159 -15.99 -4.95 0.74
N SER A 160 -16.18 -6.27 0.60
CA SER A 160 -15.12 -7.22 0.29
C SER A 160 -15.31 -7.93 -1.06
N VAL A 161 -14.20 -8.37 -1.64
CA VAL A 161 -14.12 -9.04 -2.94
C VAL A 161 -13.36 -10.35 -2.77
N ARG A 162 -13.84 -11.42 -3.40
CA ARG A 162 -13.17 -12.73 -3.44
C ARG A 162 -13.26 -13.33 -4.84
N VAL A 163 -12.42 -14.31 -5.13
CA VAL A 163 -12.55 -15.11 -6.36
C VAL A 163 -13.85 -15.90 -6.28
N ALA A 164 -14.65 -15.88 -7.35
CA ALA A 164 -15.84 -16.72 -7.42
C ALA A 164 -15.42 -18.20 -7.47
N GLU A 165 -16.03 -19.03 -6.63
CA GLU A 165 -15.83 -20.48 -6.73
C GLU A 165 -16.54 -20.95 -7.99
N SER A 166 -15.78 -21.49 -8.95
CA SER A 166 -16.36 -22.09 -10.15
C SER A 166 -17.26 -23.25 -9.71
N SER A 167 -18.58 -23.06 -9.85
CA SER A 167 -19.57 -24.12 -9.64
C SER A 167 -19.57 -25.13 -10.78
#